data_AF-A0A1F5K4U4-F1
#
_entry.id   AF-A0A1F5K4U4-F1
#
_cell.length_a   1.000
_cell.length_b   1.000
_cell.length_c   1.000
_cell.angle_alpha   90.00
_cell.angle_beta   90.00
_cell.angle_gamma   90.00
#
_symmetry.space_group_name_H-M   'P 1'
#
loop_
_entity.id
_entity.type
_entity.pdbx_description
1 polymer ?
#
loop_
_entity_poly.entity_id
_entity_poly.type
_entity_poly.pdbx_seq_one_letter_code
_entity_poly.pdbx_strand_id
1 'polypeptide(L)'
;MFPTDDEEKHKKIPHYYGDIVRVIFVIAGILMLVFLPIFKDLIVVPVGIAIFVIISVDLFAGLTNPLQKWISLINLFISLSAFIIFETIAVDYFSTSEKLYASVNQILAFLFFLSLYFSTKTFRGFLVK
;
A
#
# COMPACT_ATOMS: atom_id res chain seq x y z
N MET A 1 -1.88 -40.24 21.12
CA MET A 1 -2.67 -39.58 20.07
C MET A 1 -1.68 -38.95 19.11
N PHE A 2 -1.51 -39.54 17.92
CA PHE A 2 -0.62 -38.96 16.91
C PHE A 2 -1.30 -37.70 16.35
N PRO A 3 -0.56 -36.61 16.10
CA PRO A 3 -1.13 -35.46 15.43
C PRO A 3 -1.64 -35.93 14.06
N THR A 4 -2.92 -35.69 13.76
CA THR A 4 -3.47 -35.93 12.44
C THR A 4 -2.88 -34.92 11.47
N ASP A 5 -2.52 -35.34 10.25
CA ASP A 5 -1.87 -34.54 9.19
C ASP A 5 -2.57 -33.20 8.84
N ASP A 6 -3.79 -33.00 9.35
CA ASP A 6 -4.55 -31.75 9.24
C ASP A 6 -4.04 -30.61 10.14
N GLU A 7 -3.31 -30.91 11.22
CA GLU A 7 -2.77 -29.88 12.14
C GLU A 7 -1.48 -29.20 11.61
N GLU A 8 -0.73 -29.84 10.70
CA GLU A 8 0.50 -29.26 10.15
C GLU A 8 0.26 -28.16 9.09
N LYS A 9 -0.97 -28.05 8.55
CA LYS A 9 -1.26 -27.16 7.39
C LYS A 9 -1.33 -25.67 7.70
N HIS A 10 -1.26 -25.27 8.97
CA HIS A 10 -1.21 -23.86 9.36
C HIS A 10 0.09 -23.52 10.09
N LYS A 11 1.24 -23.83 9.48
CA LYS A 11 2.47 -23.10 9.80
C LYS A 11 2.26 -21.63 9.39
N LYS A 12 1.60 -20.85 10.26
CA LYS A 12 1.54 -19.38 10.16
C LYS A 12 2.98 -18.95 9.95
N ILE A 13 3.28 -18.37 8.79
CA ILE A 13 4.63 -17.88 8.52
C ILE A 13 4.92 -16.87 9.65
N PRO A 14 5.88 -17.15 10.54
CA PRO A 14 6.15 -16.24 11.64
C PRO A 14 6.52 -14.88 11.03
N HIS A 15 5.84 -13.81 11.48
CA HIS A 15 6.02 -12.43 10.98
C HIS A 15 5.38 -12.09 9.62
N TYR A 16 4.30 -12.76 9.21
CA TYR A 16 3.47 -12.28 8.09
C TYR A 16 2.57 -11.10 8.50
N TYR A 17 2.74 -9.95 7.85
CA TYR A 17 1.91 -8.74 8.04
C TYR A 17 1.23 -8.29 6.74
N GLY A 18 1.16 -9.17 5.73
CA GLY A 18 0.57 -8.84 4.42
C GLY A 18 -0.92 -8.52 4.49
N ASP A 19 -1.65 -9.07 5.47
CA ASP A 19 -3.06 -8.72 5.67
C ASP A 19 -3.24 -7.25 6.07
N ILE A 20 -2.32 -6.69 6.87
CA ILE A 20 -2.34 -5.26 7.24
C ILE A 20 -2.05 -4.41 6.01
N VAL A 21 -1.04 -4.79 5.21
CA VAL A 21 -0.69 -4.12 3.96
C VAL A 21 -1.88 -4.10 3.00
N ARG A 22 -2.61 -5.21 2.87
CA ARG A 22 -3.82 -5.31 2.04
C ARG A 22 -4.85 -4.27 2.47
N VAL A 23 -5.16 -4.19 3.76
CA VAL A 23 -6.15 -3.23 4.29
C VAL A 23 -5.71 -1.80 4.03
N ILE A 24 -4.43 -1.48 4.26
CA ILE A 24 -3.88 -0.14 4.03
C ILE A 24 -3.99 0.25 2.55
N PHE A 25 -3.62 -0.66 1.63
CA PHE A 25 -3.72 -0.39 0.19
C PHE A 25 -5.16 -0.13 -0.25
N VAL A 26 -6.12 -0.94 0.23
CA VAL A 26 -7.54 -0.74 -0.08
C VAL A 26 -8.05 0.61 0.43
N ILE A 27 -7.69 0.98 1.66
CA ILE A 27 -8.06 2.30 2.22
C ILE A 27 -7.45 3.42 1.38
N ALA A 28 -6.17 3.30 0.99
CA ALA A 28 -5.50 4.28 0.14
C ALA A 28 -6.16 4.36 -1.25
N GLY A 29 -6.51 3.21 -1.87
CA GLY A 29 -7.24 3.12 -3.14
C GLY A 29 -8.56 3.87 -3.10
N ILE A 30 -9.35 3.64 -2.05
CA ILE A 30 -10.62 4.35 -1.82
C ILE A 30 -10.41 5.86 -1.68
N LEU A 31 -9.43 6.29 -0.87
CA LEU A 31 -9.12 7.72 -0.72
C LEU A 31 -8.73 8.34 -2.06
N MET A 32 -7.83 7.71 -2.82
CA MET A 32 -7.43 8.20 -4.14
C MET A 32 -8.64 8.31 -5.07
N LEU A 33 -9.53 7.31 -5.09
CA LEU A 33 -10.70 7.30 -5.97
C LEU A 33 -11.73 8.38 -5.60
N VAL A 34 -12.01 8.55 -4.31
CA VAL A 34 -12.98 9.54 -3.80
C VAL A 34 -12.50 10.97 -4.05
N PHE A 35 -11.20 11.22 -3.88
CA PHE A 35 -10.63 12.57 -4.00
C PHE A 35 -10.16 12.92 -5.42
N LEU A 36 -10.03 11.94 -6.33
CA LEU A 36 -9.67 12.16 -7.72
C LEU A 36 -10.51 13.24 -8.44
N PRO A 37 -11.86 13.22 -8.41
CA PRO A 37 -12.66 14.24 -9.10
C PRO A 37 -12.48 15.64 -8.51
N ILE A 38 -12.16 15.74 -7.21
CA ILE A 38 -11.95 17.00 -6.49
C ILE A 38 -10.63 17.64 -6.90
N PHE A 39 -9.58 16.81 -7.08
CA PHE A 39 -8.22 17.27 -7.34
C PHE A 39 -7.78 17.14 -8.80
N LYS A 40 -8.70 16.85 -9.72
CA LYS A 40 -8.38 16.57 -11.14
C LYS A 40 -7.53 17.65 -11.81
N ASP A 41 -7.68 18.91 -11.40
CA ASP A 41 -6.98 20.06 -12.00
C ASP A 41 -5.60 20.32 -11.36
N LEU A 42 -5.33 19.71 -10.21
CA LEU A 42 -4.02 19.76 -9.50
C LEU A 42 -3.12 18.58 -9.86
N ILE A 43 -3.71 17.48 -10.32
CA ILE A 43 -3.01 16.27 -10.67
C ILE A 43 -2.36 16.44 -12.05
N VAL A 44 -1.04 16.36 -12.11
CA VAL A 44 -0.25 16.54 -13.34
C VAL A 44 -0.43 15.39 -14.34
N VAL A 45 -0.82 14.21 -13.85
CA VAL A 45 -1.02 13.02 -14.70
C VAL A 45 -2.42 12.97 -15.31
N PRO A 46 -2.57 12.46 -16.55
CA PRO A 46 -3.88 12.20 -17.14
C PRO A 46 -4.77 11.33 -16.26
N VAL A 47 -6.06 11.66 -16.18
CA VAL A 47 -7.05 10.96 -15.35
C VAL A 47 -7.06 9.44 -15.61
N GLY A 48 -6.93 9.02 -16.87
CA GLY A 48 -6.86 7.59 -17.21
C GLY A 48 -5.67 6.87 -16.59
N ILE A 49 -4.52 7.55 -16.49
CA ILE A 49 -3.32 7.01 -15.82
C ILE A 49 -3.54 6.96 -14.30
N ALA A 50 -4.14 8.00 -13.72
CA ALA A 50 -4.46 8.01 -12.29
C ALA A 50 -5.39 6.84 -11.91
N ILE A 51 -6.46 6.61 -12.67
CA ILE A 51 -7.38 5.48 -12.45
C ILE A 51 -6.65 4.14 -12.58
N PHE A 52 -5.79 3.99 -13.59
CA PHE A 52 -5.00 2.77 -13.76
C PHE A 52 -4.08 2.49 -12.57
N VAL A 53 -3.43 3.53 -12.02
CA VAL A 53 -2.59 3.40 -10.83
C VAL A 53 -3.42 3.00 -9.61
N ILE A 54 -4.59 3.62 -9.39
CA ILE A 54 -5.50 3.27 -8.29
C ILE A 54 -5.90 1.80 -8.36
N ILE A 55 -6.36 1.34 -9.52
CA ILE A 55 -6.72 -0.06 -9.75
C ILE A 55 -5.53 -0.99 -9.53
N SER A 56 -4.34 -0.59 -9.98
CA SER A 56 -3.12 -1.39 -9.81
C SER A 56 -2.79 -1.58 -8.34
N VAL A 57 -2.86 -0.53 -7.52
CA VAL A 57 -2.62 -0.61 -6.07
C VAL A 57 -3.61 -1.58 -5.40
N ASP A 58 -4.90 -1.47 -5.70
CA ASP A 58 -5.94 -2.35 -5.13
C ASP A 58 -5.80 -3.80 -5.63
N LEU A 59 -5.43 -4.00 -6.89
CA LEU A 59 -5.19 -5.32 -7.46
C LEU A 59 -4.02 -6.02 -6.75
N PHE A 60 -2.91 -5.31 -6.53
CA PHE A 60 -1.79 -5.86 -5.76
C PHE A 60 -2.14 -6.11 -4.29
N ALA A 61 -3.04 -5.32 -3.71
CA ALA A 61 -3.62 -5.61 -2.40
C ALA A 61 -4.36 -6.97 -2.41
N GLY A 62 -5.24 -7.18 -3.40
CA GLY A 62 -5.99 -8.43 -3.58
C GLY A 62 -5.10 -9.66 -3.81
N LEU A 63 -4.00 -9.50 -4.54
CA LEU A 63 -3.04 -10.58 -4.79
C LEU A 63 -2.16 -10.92 -3.58
N THR A 64 -2.14 -10.07 -2.55
CA THR A 64 -1.27 -10.26 -1.38
C THR A 64 -1.55 -11.60 -0.70
N ASN A 65 -0.55 -12.49 -0.61
CA ASN A 65 -0.69 -13.84 -0.04
C ASN A 65 0.62 -14.29 0.62
N PRO A 66 0.60 -15.01 1.76
CA PRO A 66 1.80 -15.58 2.38
C PRO A 66 2.63 -16.51 1.47
N LEU A 67 2.02 -17.19 0.49
CA LEU A 67 2.70 -18.16 -0.37
C LEU A 67 3.58 -17.50 -1.46
N GLN A 68 3.19 -16.32 -1.94
CA GLN A 68 3.82 -15.67 -3.09
C GLN A 68 4.73 -14.52 -2.65
N LYS A 69 5.98 -14.86 -2.29
CA LYS A 69 6.99 -13.91 -1.80
C LYS A 69 7.22 -12.70 -2.73
N TRP A 70 7.18 -12.92 -4.04
CA TRP A 70 7.37 -11.87 -5.04
C TRP A 70 6.32 -10.76 -4.95
N ILE A 71 5.07 -11.08 -4.58
CA ILE A 71 4.03 -10.05 -4.39
C ILE A 71 4.34 -9.19 -3.17
N SER A 72 4.86 -9.77 -2.09
CA SER A 72 5.31 -8.97 -0.95
C SER A 72 6.47 -8.04 -1.30
N LEU A 73 7.34 -8.44 -2.23
CA LEU A 73 8.42 -7.58 -2.74
C LEU A 73 7.85 -6.45 -3.61
N ILE A 74 6.88 -6.74 -4.48
CA ILE A 74 6.18 -5.72 -5.28
C ILE A 74 5.47 -4.71 -4.37
N ASN A 75 4.73 -5.16 -3.36
CA ASN A 75 4.06 -4.28 -2.40
C ASN A 75 5.04 -3.38 -1.63
N LEU A 76 6.24 -3.88 -1.33
CA LEU A 76 7.30 -3.08 -0.72
C LEU A 76 7.70 -1.93 -1.65
N PHE A 77 7.96 -2.21 -2.94
CA PHE A 77 8.30 -1.18 -3.92
C PHE A 77 7.16 -0.21 -4.19
N ILE A 78 5.91 -0.70 -4.30
CA ILE A 78 4.72 0.15 -4.43
C ILE A 78 4.63 1.10 -3.23
N SER A 79 4.76 0.56 -2.01
CA SER A 79 4.68 1.38 -0.79
C SER A 79 5.78 2.43 -0.72
N LEU A 80 7.01 2.08 -1.11
CA LEU A 80 8.13 3.02 -1.14
C LEU A 80 7.90 4.15 -2.16
N SER A 81 7.57 3.79 -3.40
CA SER A 81 7.35 4.76 -4.47
C SER A 81 6.16 5.68 -4.16
N ALA A 82 5.05 5.10 -3.69
CA ALA A 82 3.86 5.86 -3.32
C ALA A 82 4.14 6.80 -2.14
N PHE A 83 4.84 6.34 -1.10
CA PHE A 83 5.26 7.20 0.01
C PHE A 83 6.05 8.41 -0.46
N ILE A 84 7.08 8.20 -1.30
CA ILE A 84 7.91 9.29 -1.82
C ILE A 84 7.05 10.29 -2.61
N ILE A 85 6.22 9.79 -3.53
CA ILE A 85 5.37 10.64 -4.38
C ILE A 85 4.40 11.47 -3.51
N PHE A 86 3.66 10.82 -2.62
CA PHE A 86 2.63 11.49 -1.82
C PHE A 86 3.23 12.44 -0.78
N GLU A 87 4.36 12.10 -0.17
CA GLU A 87 5.04 13.00 0.77
C GLU A 87 5.58 14.24 0.07
N THR A 88 6.21 14.08 -1.11
CA THR A 88 6.68 15.24 -1.89
C THR A 88 5.52 16.17 -2.25
N ILE A 89 4.41 15.62 -2.75
CA ILE A 89 3.22 16.42 -3.07
C ILE A 89 2.66 17.09 -1.81
N ALA A 90 2.59 16.38 -0.68
CA ALA A 90 2.08 16.94 0.57
C ALA A 90 2.91 18.15 1.01
N VAL A 91 4.24 18.02 1.00
CA VAL A 91 5.19 19.08 1.38
C VAL A 91 5.11 20.28 0.43
N ASP A 92 5.11 20.04 -0.89
CA ASP A 92 5.06 21.10 -1.90
C ASP A 92 3.80 21.95 -1.77
N TYR A 93 2.65 21.33 -1.48
CA TYR A 93 1.37 22.02 -1.38
C TYR A 93 1.03 22.49 0.05
N PHE A 94 1.81 22.12 1.08
CA PHE A 94 1.47 22.41 2.48
C PHE A 94 1.34 23.90 2.79
N SER A 95 2.15 24.73 2.13
CA SER A 95 2.18 26.18 2.32
C SER A 95 1.33 26.95 1.30
N THR A 96 0.61 26.24 0.44
CA THR A 96 -0.23 26.84 -0.62
C THR A 96 -1.68 27.06 -0.15
N SER A 97 -2.52 27.62 -1.02
CA SER A 97 -3.98 27.68 -0.81
C SER A 97 -4.62 26.28 -0.77
N GLU A 98 -3.99 25.28 -1.39
CA GLU A 98 -4.54 23.94 -1.59
C GLU A 98 -4.32 23.02 -0.37
N LYS A 99 -4.64 23.52 0.82
CA LYS A 99 -4.40 22.81 2.10
C LYS A 99 -5.10 21.46 2.17
N LEU A 100 -6.28 21.34 1.56
CA LEU A 100 -7.02 20.08 1.51
C LEU A 100 -6.26 19.04 0.68
N TYR A 101 -5.75 19.43 -0.49
CA TYR A 101 -4.93 18.57 -1.33
C TYR A 101 -3.66 18.12 -0.59
N ALA A 102 -2.94 19.06 0.04
CA ALA A 102 -1.77 18.74 0.85
C ALA A 102 -2.08 17.75 1.98
N SER A 103 -3.20 17.96 2.70
CA SER A 103 -3.60 17.12 3.83
C SER A 103 -3.98 15.70 3.40
N VAL A 104 -4.70 15.55 2.28
CA VAL A 104 -5.06 14.21 1.76
C VAL A 104 -3.80 13.47 1.29
N ASN A 105 -2.87 14.14 0.62
CA ASN A 105 -1.59 13.55 0.23
C ASN A 105 -0.75 13.19 1.47
N GLN A 106 -0.77 13.99 2.54
CA GLN A 106 -0.09 13.65 3.80
C GLN A 106 -0.67 12.37 4.44
N ILE A 107 -2.00 12.21 4.43
CA ILE A 107 -2.66 11.00 4.93
C ILE A 107 -2.25 9.79 4.09
N LEU A 108 -2.25 9.92 2.75
CA LEU A 108 -1.80 8.87 1.84
C LEU A 108 -0.33 8.51 2.08
N ALA A 109 0.56 9.51 2.22
CA ALA A 109 1.96 9.31 2.54
C ALA A 109 2.13 8.51 3.84
N PHE A 110 1.39 8.87 4.89
CA PHE A 110 1.42 8.15 6.16
C PHE A 110 0.94 6.70 6.03
N LEU A 111 -0.14 6.46 5.29
CA LEU A 111 -0.63 5.11 5.00
C LEU A 111 0.44 4.28 4.26
N PHE A 112 1.05 4.82 3.22
CA PHE A 112 2.10 4.12 2.47
C PHE A 112 3.39 3.94 3.28
N PHE A 113 3.72 4.84 4.20
CA PHE A 113 4.82 4.65 5.16
C PHE A 113 4.57 3.46 6.09
N LEU A 114 3.35 3.33 6.64
CA LEU A 114 2.98 2.15 7.44
C LEU A 114 3.01 0.88 6.60
N SER A 115 2.50 0.93 5.37
CA SER A 115 2.55 -0.20 4.45
C SER A 115 3.98 -0.63 4.15
N LEU A 116 4.89 0.32 3.95
CA LEU A 116 6.31 0.06 3.72
C LEU A 116 6.94 -0.68 4.92
N TYR A 117 6.64 -0.24 6.14
CA TYR A 117 7.10 -0.90 7.36
C TYR A 117 6.61 -2.35 7.47
N PHE A 118 5.32 -2.60 7.30
CA PHE A 118 4.75 -3.96 7.39
C PHE A 118 5.18 -4.86 6.23
N SER A 119 5.33 -4.29 5.03
CA SER A 119 5.86 -5.01 3.87
C SER A 119 7.31 -5.42 4.10
N THR A 120 8.12 -4.54 4.68
CA THR A 120 9.51 -4.85 5.07
C THR A 120 9.57 -5.95 6.12
N LYS A 121 8.71 -5.90 7.15
CA LYS A 121 8.63 -6.98 8.15
C LYS A 121 8.26 -8.33 7.52
N THR A 122 7.28 -8.33 6.62
CA THR A 122 6.84 -9.54 5.91
C THR A 122 7.95 -10.10 5.04
N PHE A 123 8.60 -9.23 4.25
CA PHE A 123 9.70 -9.63 3.38
C PHE A 123 10.90 -10.15 4.18
N ARG A 124 11.27 -9.49 5.28
CA ARG A 124 12.31 -9.97 6.20
C ARG A 124 11.97 -11.35 6.77
N GLY A 125 10.71 -11.60 7.14
CA GLY A 125 10.24 -12.91 7.59
C GLY A 125 10.44 -14.02 6.55
N PHE A 126 10.45 -13.67 5.25
CA PHE A 126 10.75 -14.62 4.18
C PHE A 126 12.24 -14.90 3.96
N LEU A 127 13.13 -14.00 4.40
CA LEU A 127 14.59 -14.10 4.27
C LEU A 127 15.22 -14.81 5.46
N VAL A 128 14.80 -14.48 6.68
CA VAL A 128 15.40 -14.97 7.94
C VAL A 128 14.73 -16.29 8.37
N LYS A 129 14.64 -17.25 7.45
CA LYS A 129 14.00 -18.54 7.69
C LYS A 129 14.77 -19.40 8.70
#